data_AF-A0A2S4UKV5-F1
#
_entry.id   AF-A0A2S4UKV5-F1
#
_cell.length_a   1.000
_cell.length_b   1.000
_cell.length_c   1.000
_cell.angle_alpha   90.00
_cell.angle_beta   90.00
_cell.angle_gamma   90.00
#
_symmetry.space_group_name_H-M   'P 1'
#
loop_
_entity.id
_entity.type
_entity.pdbx_description
1 polymer ?
#
loop_
_entity_poly.entity_id
_entity_poly.type
_entity_poly.pdbx_seq_one_letter_code
_entity_poly.pdbx_strand_id
1 'polypeptide(L)'
;MNFTFLMMFIYLEKLKSLSEGSLITSADHRLGKKGAEEIKEHVFFSGIDWSTIQNIEAPFVPHLKLVTDTSYFPTDDLGDVPNEPVGADTDSGSKDLAFLGYTISKLLRLFSINEKNKN
;
A
#
# COMPACT_ATOMS: atom_id res chain seq x y z
N MET A 1 6.55 28.39 26.61
CA MET A 1 7.02 27.37 25.62
C MET A 1 5.83 27.03 24.73
N ASN A 2 5.94 27.19 23.41
CA ASN A 2 4.79 27.06 22.50
C ASN A 2 4.32 25.60 22.38
N PHE A 3 3.01 25.36 22.42
CA PHE A 3 2.41 24.02 22.35
C PHE A 3 2.79 23.25 21.07
N THR A 4 2.84 23.95 19.94
CA THR A 4 3.32 23.41 18.65
C THR A 4 4.78 23.00 18.68
N PHE A 5 5.65 23.75 19.38
CA PHE A 5 7.07 23.39 19.52
C PHE A 5 7.25 22.12 20.37
N LEU A 6 6.47 21.98 21.44
CA LEU A 6 6.48 20.79 22.29
C LEU A 6 5.93 19.56 21.54
N MET A 7 4.86 19.71 20.77
CA MET A 7 4.32 18.64 19.92
C MET A 7 5.32 18.21 18.83
N MET A 8 6.00 19.17 18.20
CA MET A 8 7.03 18.87 17.20
C MET A 8 8.23 18.15 17.82
N PHE A 9 8.67 18.57 19.02
CA PHE A 9 9.78 17.93 19.74
C PHE A 9 9.44 16.48 20.14
N ILE A 10 8.24 16.26 20.70
CA ILE A 10 7.76 14.90 21.04
C ILE A 10 7.63 14.01 19.79
N TYR A 11 7.16 14.57 18.67
CA TYR A 11 7.06 13.83 17.41
C TYR A 11 8.44 13.45 16.86
N LEU A 12 9.43 14.34 16.94
CA LEU A 12 10.81 14.07 16.51
C LEU A 12 11.48 12.97 17.35
N GLU A 13 11.30 12.97 18.67
CA GLU A 13 11.80 11.88 19.54
C GLU A 13 11.14 10.54 19.20
N LYS A 14 9.83 10.54 18.94
CA LYS A 14 9.11 9.34 18.46
C LYS A 14 9.63 8.87 17.09
N LEU A 15 9.88 9.77 16.15
CA LEU A 15 10.43 9.43 14.82
C LEU A 15 11.81 8.82 14.90
N LYS A 16 12.67 9.34 15.79
CA LYS A 16 14.03 8.83 16.00
C LYS A 16 14.03 7.38 16.46
N SER A 17 13.09 6.99 17.33
CA SER A 17 12.93 5.59 17.76
C SER A 17 12.63 4.63 16.60
N LEU A 18 11.93 5.10 15.58
CA LEU A 18 11.55 4.32 14.40
C LEU A 18 12.74 4.12 13.43
N SER A 19 13.55 5.18 13.23
CA SER A 19 14.70 5.15 12.32
C SER A 19 15.91 4.40 12.87
N GLU A 20 16.20 4.53 14.17
CA GLU A 20 17.45 4.02 14.75
C GLU A 20 17.36 2.55 15.19
N GLY A 21 16.16 2.04 15.48
CA GLY A 21 16.02 0.75 16.16
C GLY A 21 15.33 -0.36 15.38
N SER A 22 14.56 -0.07 14.32
CA SER A 22 13.53 -1.04 13.93
C SER A 22 13.16 -1.12 12.44
N LEU A 23 13.20 -0.02 11.69
CA LEU A 23 12.84 -0.08 10.26
C LEU A 23 14.02 -0.29 9.31
N ILE A 24 15.22 0.22 9.65
CA ILE A 24 16.42 0.13 8.81
C ILE A 24 17.40 -0.86 9.46
N THR A 25 17.03 -2.13 9.47
CA THR A 25 17.87 -3.22 10.00
C THR A 25 17.70 -4.50 9.18
N SER A 26 18.57 -5.48 9.45
CA SER A 26 18.49 -6.82 8.86
C SER A 26 17.10 -7.44 9.07
N ALA A 27 16.66 -8.30 8.15
CA ALA A 27 15.34 -8.93 8.22
C ALA A 27 15.07 -9.61 9.57
N ASP A 28 16.12 -10.11 10.23
CA ASP A 28 15.99 -10.80 11.50
C ASP A 28 15.62 -9.92 12.69
N HIS A 29 15.91 -8.63 12.59
CA HIS A 29 15.73 -7.65 13.65
C HIS A 29 14.68 -6.58 13.29
N ARG A 30 14.07 -6.69 12.11
CA ARG A 30 13.10 -5.71 11.61
C ARG A 30 11.81 -5.78 12.43
N LEU A 31 11.28 -4.61 12.79
CA LEU A 31 9.97 -4.50 13.41
C LEU A 31 8.90 -5.16 12.54
N GLY A 32 8.02 -5.94 13.17
CA GLY A 32 6.93 -6.62 12.48
C GLY A 32 7.30 -8.00 11.96
N LYS A 33 8.53 -8.49 12.21
CA LYS A 33 8.95 -9.85 11.85
C LYS A 33 8.04 -10.90 12.49
N LYS A 34 7.59 -10.70 13.73
CA LYS A 34 6.69 -11.64 14.43
C LYS A 34 5.21 -11.30 14.24
N GLY A 35 4.89 -10.32 13.39
CA GLY A 35 3.54 -9.91 13.08
C GLY A 35 3.28 -8.43 13.37
N ALA A 36 2.08 -7.98 13.00
CA ALA A 36 1.71 -6.58 13.06
C ALA A 36 1.64 -6.01 14.50
N GLU A 37 1.51 -6.84 15.53
CA GLU A 37 1.37 -6.38 16.91
C GLU A 37 2.61 -5.64 17.41
N GLU A 38 3.81 -6.08 17.01
CA GLU A 38 5.07 -5.39 17.31
C GLU A 38 5.05 -3.94 16.81
N ILE A 39 4.42 -3.70 15.65
CA ILE A 39 4.29 -2.35 15.07
C ILE A 39 3.26 -1.55 15.88
N LYS A 40 2.13 -2.16 16.23
CA LYS A 40 1.05 -1.48 16.97
C LYS A 40 1.45 -1.02 18.36
N GLU A 41 2.28 -1.81 19.04
CA GLU A 41 2.77 -1.53 20.40
C GLU A 41 3.96 -0.55 20.42
N HIS A 42 4.55 -0.24 19.27
CA HIS A 42 5.74 0.61 19.19
C HIS A 42 5.45 2.04 19.66
N VAL A 43 6.40 2.65 20.39
CA VAL A 43 6.26 3.98 21.02
C VAL A 43 5.87 5.10 20.04
N PHE A 44 6.30 4.98 18.78
CA PHE A 44 5.91 5.90 17.72
C PHE A 44 4.37 5.97 17.55
N PHE A 45 3.70 4.82 17.59
CA PHE A 45 2.26 4.67 17.42
C PHE A 45 1.48 4.69 18.74
N SER A 46 2.16 4.93 19.87
CA SER A 46 1.51 5.03 21.18
C SER A 46 0.42 6.12 21.18
N GLY A 47 -0.78 5.72 21.58
CA GLY A 47 -1.98 6.57 21.61
C GLY A 47 -2.92 6.39 20.42
N ILE A 48 -2.56 5.57 19.42
CA ILE A 48 -3.44 5.22 18.31
C ILE A 48 -4.36 4.08 18.72
N ASP A 49 -5.66 4.29 18.62
CA ASP A 49 -6.64 3.20 18.68
C ASP A 49 -6.79 2.57 17.29
N TRP A 50 -6.14 1.42 17.13
CA TRP A 50 -6.13 0.64 15.88
C TRP A 50 -7.50 0.09 15.50
N SER A 51 -8.43 -0.05 16.45
CA SER A 51 -9.79 -0.54 16.17
C SER A 51 -10.65 0.51 15.46
N THR A 52 -10.38 1.79 15.72
CA THR A 52 -11.11 2.92 15.15
C THR A 52 -10.33 3.68 14.08
N ILE A 53 -9.10 3.27 13.75
CA ILE A 53 -8.21 4.01 12.84
C ILE A 53 -8.83 4.29 11.47
N GLN A 54 -9.72 3.43 10.99
CA GLN A 54 -10.43 3.63 9.72
C GLN A 54 -11.52 4.72 9.77
N ASN A 55 -11.96 5.11 10.97
CA ASN A 55 -13.00 6.10 11.20
C ASN A 55 -12.42 7.49 11.53
N ILE A 56 -11.11 7.61 11.69
CA ILE A 56 -10.47 8.90 11.94
C ILE A 56 -10.45 9.71 10.65
N GLU A 57 -10.59 11.03 10.77
CA GLU A 57 -10.44 11.92 9.63
C GLU A 57 -9.00 11.88 9.12
N ALA A 58 -8.83 11.67 7.81
CA ALA A 58 -7.51 11.68 7.20
C ALA A 58 -6.90 13.08 7.28
N PRO A 59 -5.61 13.22 7.63
CA PRO A 59 -4.95 14.53 7.73
C PRO A 59 -4.83 15.25 6.39
N PHE A 60 -4.98 14.50 5.28
CA PHE A 60 -4.96 15.02 3.93
C PHE A 60 -6.06 14.38 3.10
N VAL A 61 -6.89 15.21 2.50
CA VAL A 61 -7.92 14.83 1.55
C VAL A 61 -7.53 15.41 0.19
N PRO A 62 -7.23 14.59 -0.83
CA PRO A 62 -6.84 15.09 -2.14
C PRO A 62 -8.00 15.84 -2.81
N HIS A 63 -7.70 16.96 -3.45
CA HIS A 63 -8.68 17.76 -4.16
C HIS A 63 -8.75 17.33 -5.63
N LEU A 64 -9.85 16.70 -6.02
CA LEU A 64 -10.10 16.29 -7.39
C LEU A 64 -10.90 17.36 -8.13
N LYS A 65 -10.45 17.72 -9.33
CA LYS A 65 -11.19 18.62 -10.23
C LYS A 65 -12.33 17.88 -10.93
N LEU A 66 -12.11 16.62 -11.28
CA LEU A 66 -13.00 15.76 -12.07
C LEU A 66 -12.89 14.30 -11.63
N VAL A 67 -13.85 13.46 -12.02
CA VAL A 67 -13.83 12.01 -11.74
C VAL A 67 -12.66 11.27 -12.41
N THR A 68 -12.12 11.82 -13.50
CA THR A 68 -10.97 11.31 -14.24
C THR A 68 -9.70 12.12 -13.98
N ASP A 69 -9.65 12.90 -12.89
CA ASP A 69 -8.47 13.71 -12.55
C ASP A 69 -7.27 12.81 -12.25
N THR A 70 -6.20 12.94 -13.04
CA THR A 70 -4.95 12.19 -12.89
C THR A 70 -3.79 13.04 -12.37
N SER A 71 -4.06 14.22 -11.78
CA SER A 71 -3.03 15.18 -11.35
C SER A 71 -2.07 14.67 -10.26
N TYR A 72 -2.46 13.66 -9.49
CA TYR A 72 -1.59 13.00 -8.51
C TYR A 72 -0.76 11.84 -9.09
N PHE A 73 -0.88 11.54 -10.39
CA PHE A 73 -0.10 10.52 -11.08
C PHE A 73 0.99 11.19 -11.93
N PRO A 74 2.24 10.66 -11.94
CA PRO A 74 3.29 11.18 -12.79
C PRO A 74 2.93 10.94 -14.27
N THR A 75 3.13 11.96 -15.11
CA THR A 75 2.84 11.89 -16.56
C THR A 75 4.10 11.83 -17.42
N ASP A 76 5.27 12.04 -16.81
CA ASP A 76 6.53 12.26 -17.53
C ASP A 76 7.10 10.96 -18.14
N ASP A 77 6.70 9.80 -17.63
CA ASP A 77 7.19 8.48 -18.05
C ASP A 77 6.34 7.82 -19.17
N LEU A 78 5.31 8.51 -19.68
CA LEU A 78 4.38 7.93 -20.67
C LEU A 78 4.90 7.95 -22.11
N GLY A 79 5.99 8.66 -22.39
CA GLY A 79 6.50 8.88 -23.75
C GLY A 79 7.25 7.70 -24.37
N ASP A 80 7.82 6.81 -23.55
CA ASP A 80 8.80 5.80 -24.00
C ASP A 80 8.25 4.37 -24.03
N VAL A 81 6.94 4.16 -23.86
CA VAL A 81 6.34 2.81 -23.91
C VAL A 81 6.01 2.46 -25.37
N PRO A 82 6.66 1.45 -25.98
CA PRO A 82 6.28 0.98 -27.30
C PRO A 82 4.86 0.42 -27.28
N ASN A 83 4.04 0.79 -28.28
CA ASN A 83 2.66 0.28 -28.40
C ASN A 83 2.59 -1.24 -28.62
N GLU A 84 3.68 -1.85 -29.09
CA GLU A 84 3.78 -3.29 -29.34
C GLU A 84 4.98 -3.86 -28.60
N PRO A 85 4.82 -4.99 -27.88
CA PRO A 85 5.94 -5.67 -27.23
C PRO A 85 6.90 -6.23 -28.28
N VAL A 86 8.20 -6.11 -28.03
CA VAL A 86 9.25 -6.66 -28.90
C VAL A 86 9.19 -8.20 -28.85
N GLY A 87 9.01 -8.84 -30.02
CA GLY A 87 9.01 -10.31 -30.14
C GLY A 87 7.63 -10.98 -30.24
N ALA A 88 6.58 -10.24 -30.63
CA ALA A 88 5.28 -10.81 -30.96
C ALA A 88 5.33 -11.64 -32.27
N ASP A 89 5.95 -12.82 -32.23
CA ASP A 89 5.90 -13.78 -33.33
C ASP A 89 4.45 -14.27 -33.53
N THR A 90 4.04 -14.32 -34.80
CA THR A 90 2.67 -14.53 -35.28
C THR A 90 2.19 -15.99 -35.21
N ASP A 91 2.48 -16.75 -34.15
CA ASP A 91 1.80 -18.03 -33.89
C ASP A 91 0.67 -17.83 -32.87
N SER A 92 -0.54 -17.64 -33.39
CA SER A 92 -1.62 -17.02 -32.63
C SER A 92 -2.27 -17.93 -31.58
N GLY A 93 -2.01 -19.24 -31.62
CA GLY A 93 -2.69 -20.22 -30.74
C GLY A 93 -2.00 -20.50 -29.40
N SER A 94 -0.69 -20.33 -29.31
CA SER A 94 0.11 -20.69 -28.13
C SER A 94 0.26 -19.54 -27.12
N LYS A 95 0.18 -18.28 -27.57
CA LYS A 95 0.29 -17.08 -26.73
C LYS A 95 -0.88 -16.86 -25.76
N ASP A 96 -2.09 -17.26 -26.15
CA ASP A 96 -3.30 -16.99 -25.35
C ASP A 96 -3.42 -17.93 -24.13
N LEU A 97 -2.68 -19.04 -24.13
CA LEU A 97 -2.62 -19.96 -23.00
C LEU A 97 -2.02 -19.33 -21.75
N ALA A 98 -1.09 -18.38 -21.90
CA ALA A 98 -0.50 -17.63 -20.78
C ALA A 98 -1.55 -16.78 -20.02
N PHE A 99 -2.69 -16.51 -20.67
CA PHE A 99 -3.78 -15.71 -20.11
C PHE A 99 -5.01 -16.55 -19.75
N LEU A 100 -4.91 -17.89 -19.75
CA LEU A 100 -6.00 -18.74 -19.28
C LEU A 100 -6.25 -18.48 -17.79
N GLY A 101 -7.48 -18.08 -17.44
CA GLY A 101 -7.85 -17.74 -16.05
C GLY A 101 -7.52 -16.29 -15.63
N TYR A 102 -6.99 -15.46 -16.53
CA TYR A 102 -6.76 -14.03 -16.25
C TYR A 102 -8.06 -13.23 -16.11
N THR A 103 -9.17 -13.72 -16.67
CA THR A 103 -10.47 -13.06 -16.57
C THR A 103 -10.97 -13.09 -15.13
N ILE A 104 -10.88 -11.95 -14.46
CA ILE A 104 -11.40 -11.74 -13.11
C ILE A 104 -12.60 -10.81 -13.21
N SER A 105 -13.77 -11.28 -12.78
CA SER A 105 -14.90 -10.41 -12.48
C SER A 105 -15.15 -10.38 -10.98
N LYS A 106 -15.57 -9.22 -10.45
CA LYS A 106 -15.90 -9.06 -9.02
C LYS A 106 -16.89 -10.13 -8.56
N LEU A 107 -17.81 -10.51 -9.45
CA LEU A 107 -18.79 -11.57 -9.22
C LEU A 107 -18.14 -12.96 -9.10
N LEU A 108 -17.21 -13.32 -10.00
CA LEU A 108 -16.48 -14.59 -9.94
C LEU A 108 -15.58 -14.71 -8.70
N ARG A 109 -15.01 -13.60 -8.21
CA ARG A 109 -14.23 -13.58 -6.96
C ARG A 109 -15.08 -13.94 -5.74
N LEU A 110 -16.30 -13.44 -5.68
CA LEU A 110 -17.21 -13.71 -4.58
C LEU A 110 -17.64 -15.18 -4.54
N PHE A 111 -17.91 -15.80 -5.70
CA PHE A 111 -18.21 -17.23 -5.77
C PHE A 111 -17.05 -18.11 -5.32
N SER A 112 -15.81 -17.78 -5.71
CA SER A 112 -14.62 -18.52 -5.29
C SER A 112 -14.35 -18.43 -3.78
N ILE A 113 -14.58 -17.26 -3.18
CA ILE A 113 -14.44 -17.07 -1.72
C ILE A 113 -15.52 -17.86 -0.96
N ASN A 114 -16.77 -17.84 -1.45
CA ASN A 114 -17.87 -18.55 -0.81
C ASN A 114 -17.69 -20.07 -0.82
N GLU A 115 -17.17 -20.65 -1.91
CA GLU A 115 -16.86 -22.08 -2.00
C GLU A 115 -15.73 -22.50 -1.05
N LYS A 116 -14.72 -21.66 -0.84
CA LYS A 116 -13.62 -21.94 0.12
C LYS A 116 -14.07 -21.90 1.59
N ASN A 117 -15.12 -21.15 1.92
CA ASN A 117 -15.66 -21.07 3.28
C ASN A 117 -16.64 -22.21 3.63
N LYS A 118 -16.88 -23.15 2.70
CA LYS A 118 -17.74 -24.34 2.93
C LYS A 118 -16.96 -25.60 3.34
N ASN A 119 -15.62 -25.55 3.35
CA ASN A 119 -14.73 -26.64 3.76
C ASN A 119 -13.93 -26.23 5.00
#